data_AF-A0A7J8Y820-F1
#
_entry.id   AF-A0A7J8Y820-F1
#
_cell.length_a   1.000
_cell.length_b   1.000
_cell.length_c   1.000
_cell.angle_alpha   90.00
_cell.angle_beta   90.00
_cell.angle_gamma   90.00
#
_symmetry.space_group_name_H-M   'P 1'
#
loop_
_entity.id
_entity.type
_entity.pdbx_description
1 polymer ?
#
loop_
_entity_poly.entity_id
_entity_poly.type
_entity_poly.pdbx_seq_one_letter_code
_entity_poly.pdbx_strand_id
1 'polypeptide(L)'
;MTNNFERVLGKGVFGTVFHGCFNDTQVAVKMFSESSAQGYKQFHAEIELLLRVHHRNLTPLIGYCDDSSNLGLVYEFMAKGNLAEHLSGNSSNILTWEQRLRRALEAPQ
;
A
#
# COMPACT_ATOMS: atom_id res chain seq x y z
N MET A 1 9.92 2.05 -12.20
CA MET A 1 11.22 1.64 -11.61
C MET A 1 11.21 1.91 -10.11
N THR A 2 11.62 0.92 -9.30
CA THR A 2 11.72 1.01 -7.82
C THR A 2 13.15 1.29 -7.33
N ASN A 3 14.08 1.60 -8.25
CA ASN A 3 15.53 1.70 -7.97
C ASN A 3 16.03 0.51 -7.13
N ASN A 4 15.88 -0.72 -7.65
CA ASN A 4 16.28 -1.95 -6.97
C ASN A 4 15.66 -2.15 -5.57
N PHE A 5 14.44 -1.65 -5.34
CA PHE A 5 13.70 -1.82 -4.08
C PHE A 5 14.41 -1.21 -2.85
N GLU A 6 15.21 -0.16 -3.04
CA GLU A 6 16.02 0.45 -1.97
C GLU A 6 15.18 1.11 -0.87
N ARG A 7 14.08 1.78 -1.24
CA ARG A 7 13.27 2.56 -0.31
C ARG A 7 12.04 1.78 0.14
N VAL A 8 12.12 1.21 1.35
CA VAL A 8 11.00 0.55 2.03
C VAL A 8 10.03 1.59 2.60
N LEU A 9 8.75 1.45 2.28
CA LEU A 9 7.64 2.23 2.84
C LEU A 9 6.92 1.50 3.99
N GLY A 10 6.96 0.17 3.99
CA GLY A 10 6.35 -0.63 5.05
C GLY A 10 6.67 -2.11 4.91
N LYS A 11 6.64 -2.84 6.03
CA LYS A 11 6.79 -4.30 6.07
C LYS A 11 5.59 -4.89 6.79
N GLY A 12 4.91 -5.81 6.12
CA GLY A 12 3.78 -6.55 6.67
C GLY A 12 4.01 -8.05 6.61
N VAL A 13 3.05 -8.81 7.15
CA VAL A 13 3.09 -10.29 7.15
C VAL A 13 3.10 -10.87 5.73
N PHE A 14 2.49 -10.16 4.79
CA PHE A 14 2.28 -10.64 3.42
C PHE A 14 3.24 -10.05 2.40
N GLY A 15 4.25 -9.29 2.83
CA GLY A 15 5.18 -8.66 1.91
C GLY A 15 5.77 -7.36 2.38
N THR A 16 6.62 -6.79 1.52
CA THR A 16 7.24 -5.49 1.73
C THR A 16 6.73 -4.51 0.69
N VAL A 17 6.41 -3.30 1.13
CA VAL A 17 6.00 -2.19 0.28
C VAL A 17 7.20 -1.28 0.04
N PHE A 18 7.47 -1.01 -1.21
CA PHE A 18 8.58 -0.18 -1.67
C PHE A 18 8.07 1.06 -2.39
N HIS A 19 8.85 2.13 -2.35
CA HIS A 19 8.62 3.30 -3.18
C HIS A 19 9.10 3.03 -4.61
N GLY A 20 8.42 3.61 -5.59
CA GLY A 20 8.86 3.59 -6.97
C GLY A 20 8.35 4.80 -7.75
N CYS A 21 8.75 4.87 -9.01
CA CYS A 21 8.29 5.86 -9.97
C CYS A 21 7.94 5.19 -11.30
N PHE A 22 6.79 5.52 -11.87
CA PHE A 22 6.34 5.03 -13.17
C PHE A 22 5.81 6.22 -13.98
N ASN A 23 6.42 6.52 -15.13
CA ASN A 23 6.10 7.70 -15.96
C ASN A 23 5.97 8.99 -15.14
N ASP A 24 7.01 9.33 -14.39
CA ASP A 24 7.08 10.48 -13.46
C ASP A 24 6.04 10.49 -12.32
N THR A 25 5.23 9.44 -12.21
CA THR A 25 4.23 9.27 -11.14
C THR A 25 4.83 8.43 -10.03
N GLN A 26 4.70 8.89 -8.78
CA GLN A 26 5.16 8.12 -7.62
C GLN A 26 4.19 6.98 -7.31
N VAL A 27 4.73 5.79 -7.08
CA VAL A 27 3.96 4.58 -6.81
C VAL A 27 4.45 3.87 -5.56
N ALA A 28 3.57 3.06 -4.97
CA ALA A 28 3.90 2.10 -3.92
C ALA A 28 3.80 0.68 -4.50
N VAL A 29 4.88 -0.09 -4.42
CA VAL A 29 4.97 -1.45 -4.96
C VAL A 29 5.02 -2.43 -3.81
N LYS A 30 3.95 -3.21 -3.62
CA LYS A 30 3.89 -4.28 -2.62
C LYS A 30 4.36 -5.58 -3.26
N MET A 31 5.51 -6.07 -2.82
CA MET A 31 6.06 -7.36 -3.24
C MET A 31 5.65 -8.44 -2.24
N PHE A 32 5.09 -9.53 -2.75
CA PHE A 32 4.70 -10.71 -1.96
C PHE A 32 5.88 -11.68 -1.87
N SER A 33 5.92 -12.51 -0.82
CA SER A 33 6.99 -13.51 -0.72
C SER A 33 6.81 -14.59 -1.80
N GLU A 34 7.78 -14.67 -2.70
CA GLU A 34 7.80 -15.53 -3.89
C GLU A 34 7.76 -17.03 -3.55
N SER A 35 8.12 -17.40 -2.33
CA SER A 35 8.42 -18.78 -1.94
C SER A 35 7.29 -19.55 -1.27
N SER A 36 6.07 -19.03 -1.23
CA SER A 36 4.97 -19.73 -0.54
C SER A 36 3.66 -19.75 -1.34
N ALA A 37 2.98 -20.91 -1.33
CA ALA A 37 1.60 -21.04 -1.78
C ALA A 37 0.66 -20.05 -1.08
N GLN A 38 1.06 -19.55 0.09
CA GLN A 38 0.39 -18.48 0.80
C GLN A 38 0.57 -17.14 0.06
N GLY A 39 1.78 -16.72 -0.29
CA GLY A 39 2.01 -15.48 -1.03
C GLY A 39 1.11 -15.32 -2.27
N TYR A 40 0.97 -16.39 -3.05
CA TYR A 40 0.07 -16.44 -4.20
C TYR A 40 -1.42 -16.29 -3.85
N LYS A 41 -1.89 -17.00 -2.82
CA LYS A 41 -3.29 -16.87 -2.34
C LYS A 41 -3.60 -15.46 -1.88
N GLN A 42 -2.66 -14.83 -1.17
CA GLN A 42 -2.79 -13.47 -0.66
C GLN A 42 -2.84 -12.44 -1.78
N PHE A 43 -1.94 -12.58 -2.77
CA PHE A 43 -1.93 -11.76 -3.97
C PHE A 43 -3.27 -11.83 -4.71
N HIS A 44 -3.76 -13.04 -4.99
CA HIS A 44 -5.04 -13.24 -5.67
C HIS A 44 -6.23 -12.70 -4.87
N ALA A 45 -6.27 -12.96 -3.56
CA ALA A 45 -7.34 -12.44 -2.70
C ALA A 45 -7.40 -10.90 -2.70
N GLU A 46 -6.23 -10.24 -2.73
CA GLU A 46 -6.16 -8.78 -2.75
C GLU A 46 -6.55 -8.20 -4.11
N ILE A 47 -6.14 -8.84 -5.22
CA ILE A 47 -6.61 -8.47 -6.56
C ILE A 47 -8.13 -8.61 -6.66
N GLU A 48 -8.69 -9.77 -6.28
CA GLU A 48 -10.12 -10.04 -6.37
C GLU A 48 -10.94 -9.01 -5.56
N LEU A 49 -10.44 -8.60 -4.39
CA LEU A 49 -11.07 -7.56 -3.60
C LEU A 49 -11.03 -6.20 -4.32
N LEU A 50 -9.86 -5.80 -4.83
CA LEU A 50 -9.65 -4.50 -5.45
C LEU A 50 -10.39 -4.35 -6.78
N LEU A 51 -10.56 -5.44 -7.53
CA LEU A 51 -11.38 -5.45 -8.75
C LEU A 51 -12.87 -5.22 -8.46
N ARG A 52 -13.34 -5.60 -7.27
CA ARG A 52 -14.75 -5.52 -6.88
C ARG A 52 -15.10 -4.24 -6.12
N VAL A 53 -14.12 -3.59 -5.50
CA VAL A 53 -14.36 -2.46 -4.60
C VAL A 53 -13.66 -1.21 -5.12
N HIS A 54 -14.46 -0.21 -5.47
CA HIS A 54 -13.99 1.13 -5.84
C HIS A 54 -14.55 2.13 -4.84
N HIS A 55 -13.71 2.61 -3.92
CA HIS A 55 -14.10 3.57 -2.90
C HIS A 55 -13.07 4.69 -2.75
N ARG A 56 -13.55 5.92 -2.55
CA ARG A 56 -12.71 7.14 -2.42
C ARG A 56 -11.67 7.09 -1.30
N ASN A 57 -11.85 6.19 -0.33
CA ASN A 57 -10.96 6.04 0.83
C ASN A 57 -10.11 4.76 0.77
N LEU A 58 -10.12 4.06 -0.38
CA LEU A 58 -9.18 2.99 -0.70
C LEU A 58 -8.13 3.52 -1.67
N THR A 59 -6.88 3.14 -1.46
CA THR A 59 -5.79 3.50 -2.38
C THR A 59 -6.03 2.84 -3.74
N PRO A 60 -6.10 3.61 -4.84
CA PRO A 60 -6.30 3.03 -6.16
C PRO A 60 -5.18 2.05 -6.55
N LEU A 61 -5.57 0.90 -7.09
CA LEU A 61 -4.66 -0.02 -7.75
C LEU A 61 -4.36 0.51 -9.15
N ILE A 62 -3.09 0.70 -9.47
CA ILE A 62 -2.61 1.13 -10.79
C ILE A 62 -2.38 -0.09 -11.69
N GLY A 63 -1.89 -1.19 -11.11
CA GLY A 63 -1.64 -2.42 -11.84
C GLY A 63 -1.03 -3.51 -10.96
N TYR A 64 -0.68 -4.62 -11.57
CA TYR A 64 -0.08 -5.76 -10.90
C TYR A 64 1.00 -6.41 -11.78
N CYS A 65 1.86 -7.18 -11.13
CA CYS A 65 2.87 -8.04 -11.72
C CYS A 65 2.59 -9.46 -11.24
N ASP A 66 2.32 -10.36 -12.18
CA ASP A 66 2.19 -11.80 -11.96
C ASP A 66 3.19 -12.48 -12.91
N ASP A 67 4.47 -12.40 -12.54
CA ASP A 67 5.50 -13.20 -13.18
C ASP A 67 5.79 -14.42 -12.32
N SER A 68 6.16 -15.51 -12.97
CA SER A 68 6.58 -16.80 -12.38
C SER A 68 7.52 -16.67 -11.18
N SER A 69 8.32 -15.60 -11.16
CA SER A 69 9.28 -15.29 -10.11
C SER A 69 8.88 -14.11 -9.23
N ASN A 70 7.93 -13.26 -9.63
CA ASN A 70 7.67 -11.97 -8.98
C ASN A 70 6.17 -11.66 -8.94
N LEU A 71 5.60 -11.70 -7.73
CA LEU A 71 4.23 -11.27 -7.45
C LEU A 71 4.23 -9.88 -6.81
N GLY A 72 3.58 -8.91 -7.45
CA GLY A 72 3.58 -7.53 -6.98
C GLY A 72 2.32 -6.75 -7.31
N LEU A 73 1.91 -5.86 -6.40
CA LEU A 73 0.82 -4.91 -6.63
C LEU A 73 1.35 -3.48 -6.64
N VAL A 74 0.87 -2.68 -7.59
CA VAL A 74 1.29 -1.29 -7.80
C VAL A 74 0.13 -0.37 -7.46
N TYR A 75 0.34 0.49 -6.46
CA TYR A 75 -0.63 1.45 -5.96
C TYR A 75 -0.15 2.89 -6.15
N GLU A 76 -1.08 3.83 -6.07
CA GLU A 76 -0.74 5.24 -5.91
C GLU A 76 0.06 5.47 -4.61
N PHE A 77 1.12 6.28 -4.68
CA PHE A 77 1.93 6.59 -3.51
C PHE A 77 1.25 7.61 -2.59
N MET A 78 1.04 7.22 -1.33
CA MET A 78 0.50 8.10 -0.29
C MET A 78 1.59 8.99 0.32
N ALA A 79 1.81 10.17 -0.26
CA ALA A 79 2.88 11.10 0.14
C ALA A 79 2.81 11.58 1.60
N LYS A 80 1.64 11.53 2.23
CA LYS A 80 1.46 11.93 3.63
C LYS A 80 1.85 10.84 4.63
N GLY A 81 2.28 9.67 4.18
CA GLY A 81 2.61 8.56 5.08
C GLY A 81 1.36 7.86 5.63
N ASN A 82 1.56 7.00 6.63
CA ASN A 82 0.49 6.17 7.17
C ASN A 82 -0.20 6.83 8.38
N LEU A 83 -1.43 6.39 8.68
CA LEU A 83 -2.19 6.97 9.79
C LEU A 83 -1.51 6.73 11.15
N ALA A 84 -0.80 5.62 11.34
CA ALA A 84 -0.13 5.32 12.60
C ALA A 84 0.95 6.37 12.94
N GLU A 85 1.71 6.84 11.96
CA GLU A 85 2.70 7.93 12.12
C GLU A 85 2.06 9.26 12.54
N HIS A 86 0.85 9.53 12.05
CA HIS A 86 0.08 10.72 12.41
C HIS A 86 -0.59 10.62 13.79
N LEU A 87 -0.77 9.40 14.31
CA LEU A 87 -1.36 9.14 15.61
C LEU A 87 -0.33 9.03 16.73
N SER A 88 0.89 8.56 16.43
CA SER A 88 1.95 8.24 17.40
C SER A 88 2.63 9.45 18.04
N GLY A 89 2.36 10.67 17.56
CA GLY A 89 2.91 11.90 18.14
C GLY A 89 4.36 12.20 17.75
N ASN A 90 5.01 11.32 16.99
CA ASN A 90 6.40 11.49 16.52
C ASN A 90 6.52 12.21 15.16
N SER A 91 5.41 12.68 14.59
CA SER A 91 5.38 13.43 13.34
C SER A 91 5.20 14.92 13.60
N SER A 92 5.74 15.76 12.71
CA SER A 92 5.52 17.22 12.74
C SER A 92 4.07 17.63 12.51
N ASN A 93 3.20 16.68 12.11
CA ASN A 93 1.80 16.88 11.78
C ASN A 93 0.90 15.91 12.58
N ILE A 94 0.91 16.05 13.91
CA ILE A 94 0.04 15.26 14.81
C ILE A 94 -1.41 15.66 14.59
N LEU A 95 -2.30 14.68 14.41
CA LEU A 95 -3.72 14.95 14.24
C LEU A 95 -4.38 15.36 15.56
N THR A 96 -5.18 16.42 15.52
CA THR A 96 -6.07 16.82 16.63
C THR A 96 -7.15 15.77 16.86
N TRP A 97 -7.78 15.77 18.03
CA TRP A 97 -8.84 14.81 18.35
C TRP A 97 -10.00 14.83 17.34
N GLU A 98 -10.41 16.02 16.92
CA GLU A 98 -11.45 16.19 15.89
C GLU A 98 -11.05 15.57 14.55
N GLN A 99 -9.79 15.77 14.12
CA GLN A 99 -9.28 15.19 12.89
C GLN A 99 -9.21 13.66 12.98
N ARG A 100 -8.86 13.11 14.14
CA ARG A 100 -8.85 11.65 14.38
C ARG A 100 -10.25 11.07 14.23
N LEU A 101 -11.26 11.69 14.84
CA LEU A 101 -12.66 11.27 14.73
C LEU A 101 -13.17 11.33 13.29
N ARG A 102 -12.86 12.41 12.57
CA ARG A 102 -13.25 12.55 11.15
C ARG A 102 -12.63 11.46 10.27
N ARG A 103 -11.33 11.19 10.45
CA ARG A 103 -10.62 10.13 9.73
C ARG A 103 -11.19 8.74 10.03
N ALA A 104 -11.59 8.48 11.28
CA ALA A 104 -12.22 7.22 11.66
C ALA A 104 -13.59 7.02 11.00
N LEU A 105 -14.38 8.09 10.88
CA LEU A 105 -15.67 8.07 10.18
C LEU A 105 -15.51 7.89 8.66
N GLU A 106 -14.40 8.37 8.10
CA GLU A 106 -14.07 8.22 6.68
C GLU A 106 -13.38 6.87 6.36
N ALA A 107 -12.98 6.07 7.34
CA ALA A 107 -12.37 4.77 7.07
C ALA A 107 -13.34 3.87 6.27
N PRO A 108 -12.89 3.13 5.24
CA PRO A 108 -13.73 2.17 4.53
C PRO A 108 -14.35 1.19 5.54
N GLN A 109 -15.68 1.00 5.46
CA GLN A 109 -16.41 -0.03 6.22
C GLN A 109 -16.36 -1.37 5.48
#